data_AF-A0AAD5HNA4-F1
#
_entry.id   AF-A0AAD5HNA4-F1
#
_cell.length_a   1.000
_cell.length_b   1.000
_cell.length_c   1.000
_cell.angle_alpha   90.00
_cell.angle_beta   90.00
_cell.angle_gamma   90.00
#
_symmetry.space_group_name_H-M   'P 1'
#
loop_
_entity.id
_entity.type
_entity.pdbx_description
1 polymer ?
#
loop_
_entity_poly.entity_id
_entity_poly.type
_entity_poly.pdbx_seq_one_letter_code
_entity_poly.pdbx_strand_id
1 'polypeptide(L)'
;MKVSLFTTGVYLDMAISSAGPAVPKVEVDEVTGENFLTWRVPLTRDGAVVHVALVDCGYYVRWLFENPQEADGRDLEAAIEHVHHDNLAKAFERVTGRKARFIDVDFETYWREGSLAATADRPVGVAADASDSANMTIKQNFTGWWNTWRASGYNKGVIQRDYDLLDRMFPGRVRPTEHFLRRTDQEERKKGSTLWDKMVANKPVLKVQEDELTSVTDL
;
A
#
# COMPACT_ATOMS: atom_id res chain seq x y z
N MET A 1 -6.26 32.95 -10.70
CA MET A 1 -5.70 32.02 -9.68
C MET A 1 -5.58 30.67 -10.36
N LYS A 2 -4.46 29.97 -10.17
CA LYS A 2 -4.25 28.63 -10.74
C LYS A 2 -4.34 27.59 -9.64
N VAL A 3 -4.96 26.46 -9.93
CA VAL A 3 -5.20 25.39 -8.94
C VAL A 3 -4.93 24.05 -9.57
N SER A 4 -4.21 23.18 -8.86
CA SER A 4 -3.97 21.78 -9.24
C SER A 4 -4.18 20.88 -8.02
N LEU A 5 -4.67 19.66 -8.24
CA LEU A 5 -4.76 18.62 -7.24
C LEU A 5 -3.62 17.62 -7.43
N PHE A 6 -3.13 17.08 -6.32
CA PHE A 6 -2.17 15.99 -6.32
C PHE A 6 -2.78 14.82 -5.56
N THR A 7 -3.08 13.76 -6.29
CA THR A 7 -3.71 12.55 -5.76
C THR A 7 -2.69 11.42 -5.80
N THR A 8 -2.57 10.66 -4.73
CA THR A 8 -1.64 9.54 -4.64
C THR A 8 -2.36 8.20 -4.65
N GLY A 9 -1.65 7.16 -5.10
CA GLY A 9 -1.99 5.78 -4.79
C GLY A 9 -1.70 5.41 -3.32
N VAL A 10 -1.98 4.16 -2.98
CA VAL A 10 -1.64 3.57 -1.68
C VAL A 10 -0.14 3.43 -1.57
N TYR A 11 0.47 3.83 -0.45
CA TYR A 11 1.93 3.73 -0.31
C TYR A 11 2.36 2.27 -0.39
N LEU A 12 3.21 1.91 -1.36
CA LEU A 12 3.69 0.52 -1.48
C LEU A 12 4.47 0.12 -0.22
N ASP A 13 5.12 1.09 0.40
CA ASP A 13 5.76 0.98 1.72
C ASP A 13 4.84 0.35 2.76
N MET A 14 3.53 0.64 2.75
CA MET A 14 2.58 0.06 3.70
C MET A 14 2.36 -1.44 3.47
N ALA A 15 2.34 -1.88 2.21
CA ALA A 15 2.17 -3.30 1.87
C ALA A 15 3.42 -4.15 2.19
N ILE A 16 4.56 -3.50 2.45
CA ILE A 16 5.81 -4.12 2.92
C ILE A 16 6.22 -3.58 4.31
N SER A 17 5.23 -3.25 5.13
CA SER A 17 5.41 -2.83 6.52
C SER A 17 4.63 -3.71 7.48
N SER A 18 4.78 -3.45 8.78
CA SER A 18 4.00 -4.14 9.82
C SER A 18 2.58 -3.64 10.00
N ALA A 19 2.15 -2.70 9.19
CA ALA A 19 0.96 -1.93 9.45
C ALA A 19 0.20 -1.49 8.20
N GLY A 20 -1.12 -1.68 8.25
CA GLY A 20 -2.02 -1.23 7.21
C GLY A 20 -3.03 -2.30 6.81
N PRO A 21 -3.78 -2.04 5.73
CA PRO A 21 -4.84 -2.95 5.28
C PRO A 21 -4.29 -4.26 4.69
N ALA A 22 -3.05 -4.26 4.19
CA ALA A 22 -2.46 -5.38 3.44
C ALA A 22 -1.15 -5.89 4.05
N VAL A 23 -1.09 -6.03 5.38
CA VAL A 23 0.12 -6.52 6.07
C VAL A 23 0.29 -8.02 5.82
N PRO A 24 1.43 -8.46 5.29
CA PRO A 24 1.70 -9.87 5.13
C PRO A 24 2.08 -10.54 6.45
N LYS A 25 1.87 -11.86 6.54
CA LYS A 25 2.31 -12.68 7.68
C LYS A 25 3.44 -13.61 7.26
N VAL A 26 4.40 -13.83 8.17
CA VAL A 26 5.40 -14.89 8.02
C VAL A 26 4.75 -16.20 8.44
N GLU A 27 4.93 -17.24 7.62
CA GLU A 27 4.42 -18.59 7.83
C GLU A 27 5.54 -19.60 7.68
N VAL A 28 5.33 -20.81 8.20
CA VAL A 28 6.29 -21.92 8.11
C VAL A 28 5.74 -22.95 7.14
N ASP A 29 6.56 -23.37 6.19
CA ASP A 29 6.26 -24.50 5.31
C ASP A 29 6.36 -25.79 6.15
N GLU A 30 5.24 -26.49 6.34
CA GLU A 30 5.19 -27.68 7.21
C GLU A 30 6.08 -28.84 6.69
N VAL A 31 6.40 -28.84 5.39
CA VAL A 31 7.22 -29.88 4.77
C VAL A 31 8.70 -29.51 4.82
N THR A 32 9.05 -28.28 4.44
CA THR A 32 10.47 -27.87 4.35
C THR A 32 11.00 -27.22 5.63
N GLY A 33 10.11 -26.77 6.52
CA GLY A 33 10.44 -25.99 7.72
C GLY A 33 10.88 -24.55 7.41
N GLU A 34 10.77 -24.10 6.16
CA GLU A 34 11.23 -22.78 5.74
C GLU A 34 10.16 -21.70 5.97
N ASN A 35 10.61 -20.51 6.38
CA ASN A 35 9.72 -19.36 6.48
C ASN A 35 9.40 -18.78 5.10
N PHE A 36 8.14 -18.39 4.90
CA PHE A 36 7.67 -17.70 3.69
C PHE A 36 6.66 -16.61 4.03
N LEU A 37 6.46 -15.66 3.12
CA LEU A 37 5.60 -14.50 3.34
C LEU A 37 4.23 -14.67 2.67
N THR A 38 3.13 -14.34 3.36
CA THR A 38 1.78 -14.43 2.76
C THR A 38 1.00 -13.14 2.95
N TRP A 39 0.56 -12.55 1.84
CA TRP A 39 -0.50 -11.54 1.83
C TRP A 39 -1.87 -12.21 1.75
N ARG A 40 -2.71 -12.05 2.79
CA ARG A 40 -4.12 -12.50 2.80
C ARG A 40 -5.06 -11.31 2.82
N VAL A 41 -5.61 -10.96 1.66
CA VAL A 41 -6.49 -9.78 1.53
C VAL A 41 -7.63 -10.05 0.55
N PRO A 42 -8.79 -9.38 0.72
CA PRO A 42 -9.95 -9.55 -0.16
C PRO A 42 -9.81 -8.71 -1.44
N LEU A 43 -8.76 -8.96 -2.23
CA LEU A 43 -8.45 -8.19 -3.44
C LEU A 43 -8.96 -8.86 -4.71
N THR A 44 -9.27 -10.16 -4.71
CA THR A 44 -9.47 -11.00 -5.90
C THR A 44 -8.23 -11.12 -6.78
N ARG A 45 -8.22 -12.09 -7.69
CA ARG A 45 -7.12 -12.27 -8.64
C ARG A 45 -7.04 -11.14 -9.66
N ASP A 46 -8.20 -10.65 -10.10
CA ASP A 46 -8.30 -9.62 -11.13
C ASP A 46 -8.20 -8.20 -10.55
N GLY A 47 -8.39 -8.04 -9.24
CA GLY A 47 -8.21 -6.76 -8.56
C GLY A 47 -6.75 -6.33 -8.45
N ALA A 48 -6.55 -5.01 -8.38
CA ALA A 48 -5.23 -4.42 -8.22
C ALA A 48 -5.31 -3.15 -7.41
N VAL A 49 -4.32 -2.95 -6.55
CA VAL A 49 -4.16 -1.71 -5.78
C VAL A 49 -3.25 -0.78 -6.57
N VAL A 50 -3.68 0.45 -6.77
CA VAL A 50 -2.81 1.49 -7.33
C VAL A 50 -1.84 1.91 -6.23
N HIS A 51 -0.61 1.44 -6.33
CA HIS A 51 0.42 1.83 -5.37
C HIS A 51 1.22 3.02 -5.86
N VAL A 52 1.80 3.79 -4.94
CA VAL A 52 2.77 4.87 -5.21
C VAL A 52 4.05 4.63 -4.42
N ALA A 53 5.17 5.08 -4.97
CA ALA A 53 6.44 5.17 -4.26
C ALA A 53 6.58 6.59 -3.69
N LEU A 54 6.71 6.72 -2.37
CA LEU A 54 6.79 8.03 -1.71
C LEU A 54 7.93 8.91 -2.25
N VAL A 55 9.03 8.29 -2.65
CA VAL A 55 10.21 8.96 -3.24
C VAL A 55 9.91 9.68 -4.55
N ASP A 56 8.85 9.29 -5.27
CA ASP A 56 8.47 9.92 -6.55
C ASP A 56 7.51 11.11 -6.34
N CYS A 57 6.77 11.15 -5.23
CA CYS A 57 5.77 12.19 -4.98
C CYS A 57 6.38 13.60 -5.05
N GLY A 58 7.58 13.79 -4.50
CA GLY A 58 8.27 15.07 -4.55
C GLY A 58 8.58 15.55 -5.98
N TYR A 59 8.87 14.64 -6.90
CA TYR A 59 9.12 14.98 -8.31
C TYR A 59 7.86 15.46 -9.01
N TYR A 60 6.72 14.78 -8.80
CA TYR A 60 5.45 15.18 -9.39
C TYR A 60 4.93 16.51 -8.82
N VAL A 61 5.03 16.69 -7.50
CA VAL A 61 4.65 17.96 -6.87
C VAL A 61 5.53 19.10 -7.39
N ARG A 62 6.85 18.89 -7.53
CA ARG A 62 7.74 19.88 -8.13
C ARG A 62 7.34 20.18 -9.58
N TRP A 63 7.03 19.16 -10.38
CA TRP A 63 6.58 19.31 -11.76
C TRP A 63 5.34 20.21 -11.87
N LEU A 64 4.36 20.08 -10.96
CA LEU A 64 3.16 20.94 -10.93
C LEU A 64 3.51 22.42 -10.77
N PHE A 65 4.50 22.74 -9.93
CA PHE A 65 4.97 24.12 -9.73
C PHE A 65 5.82 24.64 -10.90
N GLU A 66 6.62 23.78 -11.53
CA GLU A 66 7.47 24.14 -12.66
C GLU A 66 6.67 24.32 -13.98
N ASN A 67 5.49 23.72 -14.08
CA ASN A 67 4.67 23.71 -15.31
C ASN A 67 3.27 24.30 -15.07
N PRO A 68 3.14 25.53 -14.56
CA PRO A 68 1.86 26.07 -14.09
C PRO A 68 0.83 26.27 -15.22
N GLN A 69 1.23 26.31 -16.49
CA GLN A 69 0.28 26.36 -17.60
C GLN A 69 -0.36 24.99 -17.87
N GLU A 70 0.42 23.91 -17.75
CA GLU A 70 -0.06 22.53 -17.98
C GLU A 70 -0.70 21.90 -16.74
N ALA A 71 -0.37 22.42 -15.56
CA ALA A 71 -0.88 21.96 -14.27
C ALA A 71 -2.22 22.60 -13.89
N ASP A 72 -2.58 23.76 -14.44
CA ASP A 72 -3.80 24.46 -14.05
C ASP A 72 -5.05 23.64 -14.36
N GLY A 73 -5.90 23.44 -13.36
CA GLY A 73 -7.11 22.60 -13.41
C GLY A 73 -6.85 21.10 -13.41
N ARG A 74 -5.60 20.64 -13.28
CA ARG A 74 -5.25 19.21 -13.33
C ARG A 74 -5.36 18.55 -11.96
N ASP A 75 -5.92 17.34 -11.93
CA ASP A 75 -5.67 16.35 -10.88
C ASP A 75 -4.56 15.41 -11.36
N LEU A 76 -3.39 15.51 -10.74
CA LEU A 76 -2.24 14.65 -11.06
C LEU A 76 -2.27 13.43 -10.15
N GLU A 77 -2.73 12.31 -10.71
CA GLU A 77 -2.89 11.05 -10.00
C GLU A 77 -1.62 10.18 -10.10
N ALA A 78 -0.74 10.26 -9.11
CA ALA A 78 0.55 9.58 -9.09
C ALA A 78 0.47 8.12 -8.63
N ALA A 79 1.17 7.24 -9.34
CA ALA A 79 1.26 5.81 -9.05
C ALA A 79 2.47 5.14 -9.73
N ILE A 80 2.90 3.99 -9.21
CA ILE A 80 3.88 3.12 -9.87
C ILE A 80 3.21 2.30 -10.99
N GLU A 81 2.12 1.62 -10.66
CA GLU A 81 1.30 0.73 -11.50
C GLU A 81 0.07 0.24 -10.72
N HIS A 82 -0.85 -0.43 -11.40
CA HIS A 82 -1.89 -1.27 -10.78
C HIS A 82 -1.26 -2.59 -10.35
N VAL A 83 -1.00 -2.73 -9.05
CA VAL A 83 -0.30 -3.89 -8.50
C VAL A 83 -1.28 -5.00 -8.17
N HIS A 84 -1.25 -6.05 -8.97
CA HIS A 84 -1.85 -7.33 -8.60
C HIS A 84 -0.98 -7.99 -7.53
N HIS A 85 -1.57 -8.40 -6.40
CA HIS A 85 -0.78 -8.93 -5.28
C HIS A 85 -0.08 -10.26 -5.57
N ASP A 86 -0.55 -11.03 -6.55
CA ASP A 86 0.19 -12.20 -7.06
C ASP A 86 1.51 -11.78 -7.73
N ASN A 87 1.52 -10.66 -8.47
CA ASN A 87 2.74 -10.10 -9.05
C ASN A 87 3.65 -9.49 -7.97
N LEU A 88 3.08 -8.88 -6.93
CA LEU A 88 3.84 -8.41 -5.76
C LEU A 88 4.58 -9.56 -5.09
N ALA A 89 3.89 -10.68 -4.83
CA ALA A 89 4.50 -11.86 -4.22
C ALA A 89 5.62 -12.44 -5.10
N LYS A 90 5.37 -12.65 -6.40
CA LYS A 90 6.40 -13.12 -7.34
C LYS A 90 7.60 -12.19 -7.43
N ALA A 91 7.38 -10.87 -7.46
CA ALA A 91 8.46 -9.90 -7.48
C ALA A 91 9.27 -9.96 -6.19
N PHE A 92 8.61 -10.10 -5.03
CA PHE A 92 9.28 -10.27 -3.74
C PHE A 92 10.17 -11.52 -3.71
N GLU A 93 9.68 -12.66 -4.22
CA GLU A 93 10.48 -13.88 -4.34
C GLU A 93 11.73 -13.67 -5.20
N ARG A 94 11.58 -13.03 -6.37
CA ARG A 94 12.71 -12.75 -7.28
C ARG A 94 13.75 -11.82 -6.68
N VAL A 95 13.34 -10.90 -5.82
CA VAL A 95 14.25 -9.92 -5.20
C VAL A 95 14.96 -10.51 -3.99
N THR A 96 14.25 -11.26 -3.16
CA THR A 96 14.77 -11.73 -1.87
C THR A 96 15.29 -13.17 -1.90
N GLY A 97 14.89 -13.96 -2.89
CA GLY A 97 15.11 -15.41 -2.92
C GLY A 97 14.27 -16.18 -1.89
N ARG A 98 13.31 -15.52 -1.22
CA ARG A 98 12.45 -16.11 -0.19
C ARG A 98 11.04 -16.29 -0.73
N LYS A 99 10.45 -17.46 -0.47
CA LYS A 99 9.08 -17.78 -0.90
C LYS A 99 8.08 -16.75 -0.41
N ALA A 100 7.11 -16.41 -1.25
CA ALA A 100 6.03 -15.50 -0.93
C ALA A 100 4.80 -15.78 -1.78
N ARG A 101 3.61 -15.53 -1.23
CA ARG A 101 2.35 -15.76 -1.95
C ARG A 101 1.27 -14.75 -1.61
N PHE A 102 0.31 -14.64 -2.52
CA PHE A 102 -0.96 -13.96 -2.29
C PHE A 102 -2.08 -15.00 -2.17
N ILE A 103 -2.95 -14.82 -1.17
CA ILE A 103 -4.19 -15.57 -1.01
C ILE A 103 -5.33 -14.56 -0.97
N ASP A 104 -6.23 -14.70 -1.94
CA ASP A 104 -7.53 -14.03 -1.90
C ASP A 104 -8.41 -14.69 -0.82
N VAL A 105 -8.93 -13.88 0.10
CA VAL A 105 -9.81 -14.33 1.19
C VAL A 105 -11.13 -13.58 1.12
N ASP A 106 -12.20 -14.18 1.62
CA ASP A 106 -13.47 -13.45 1.77
C ASP A 106 -13.37 -12.36 2.87
N PHE A 107 -14.33 -11.44 2.85
CA PHE A 107 -14.38 -10.36 3.84
C PHE A 107 -14.59 -10.88 5.26
N GLU A 108 -15.34 -11.96 5.46
CA GLU A 108 -15.54 -12.51 6.81
C GLU A 108 -14.23 -12.98 7.42
N THR A 109 -13.43 -13.71 6.66
CA THR A 109 -12.10 -14.19 7.04
C THR A 109 -11.13 -13.03 7.22
N TYR A 110 -11.14 -12.03 6.33
CA TYR A 110 -10.32 -10.82 6.50
C TYR A 110 -10.65 -10.07 7.79
N TRP A 111 -11.94 -9.91 8.13
CA TRP A 111 -12.35 -9.21 9.34
C TRP A 111 -12.20 -10.04 10.62
N ARG A 112 -12.08 -11.36 10.51
CA ARG A 112 -11.80 -12.26 11.63
C ARG A 112 -10.30 -12.39 11.93
N GLU A 113 -9.47 -12.48 10.90
CA GLU A 113 -8.07 -12.92 11.02
C GLU A 113 -7.04 -11.97 10.38
N GLY A 114 -7.50 -11.01 9.58
CA GLY A 114 -6.67 -10.09 8.81
C GLY A 114 -6.03 -8.99 9.65
N SER A 115 -5.25 -8.13 8.98
CA SER A 115 -4.41 -7.12 9.65
C SER A 115 -5.20 -6.03 10.37
N LEU A 116 -6.47 -5.81 10.02
CA LEU A 116 -7.35 -4.84 10.64
C LEU A 116 -8.42 -5.48 11.54
N ALA A 117 -8.37 -6.79 11.79
CA ALA A 117 -9.38 -7.50 12.57
C ALA A 117 -9.53 -6.94 13.99
N ALA A 118 -8.41 -6.69 14.67
CA ALA A 118 -8.39 -6.18 16.05
C ALA A 118 -8.97 -4.76 16.22
N THR A 119 -9.10 -4.00 15.13
CA THR A 119 -9.59 -2.62 15.13
C THR A 119 -10.87 -2.45 14.32
N ALA A 120 -11.48 -3.54 13.85
CA ALA A 120 -12.59 -3.54 12.90
C ALA A 120 -13.76 -2.62 13.31
N ASP A 121 -14.16 -2.66 14.58
CA ASP A 121 -15.31 -1.91 15.08
C ASP A 121 -14.97 -0.52 15.64
N ARG A 122 -13.69 -0.12 15.59
CA ARG A 122 -13.28 1.24 16.00
C ARG A 122 -13.74 2.26 14.94
N PRO A 123 -14.08 3.50 15.34
CA PRO A 123 -14.37 4.56 14.37
C PRO A 123 -13.14 4.86 13.52
N VAL A 124 -13.36 5.27 12.27
CA VAL A 124 -12.29 5.70 11.37
C VAL A 124 -11.90 7.15 11.67
N GLY A 125 -10.60 7.41 11.84
CA GLY A 125 -10.06 8.75 12.12
C GLY A 125 -9.67 8.94 13.59
N VAL A 126 -8.56 9.62 13.83
CA VAL A 126 -7.96 9.78 15.17
C VAL A 126 -8.80 10.68 16.08
N ALA A 127 -9.53 11.64 15.51
CA ALA A 127 -10.38 12.58 16.24
C ALA A 127 -11.87 12.22 16.19
N ALA A 128 -12.21 11.00 15.76
CA ALA A 128 -13.61 10.58 15.61
C ALA A 128 -14.22 10.22 16.97
N ASP A 129 -15.33 10.87 17.32
CA ASP A 129 -16.10 10.53 18.53
C ASP A 129 -16.86 9.20 18.31
N ALA A 130 -16.48 8.16 19.05
CA ALA A 130 -17.13 6.85 18.94
C ALA A 130 -18.64 6.86 19.22
N SER A 131 -19.16 7.90 19.87
CA SER A 131 -20.59 8.06 20.16
C SER A 131 -21.37 8.75 19.03
N ASP A 132 -20.70 9.35 18.05
CA ASP A 132 -21.36 9.96 16.89
C ASP A 132 -21.86 8.88 15.93
N SER A 133 -23.19 8.79 15.82
CA SER A 133 -23.88 7.86 14.90
C SER A 133 -23.54 8.06 13.41
N ALA A 134 -22.98 9.21 13.02
CA ALA A 134 -22.53 9.47 11.67
C ALA A 134 -21.15 8.85 11.36
N ASN A 135 -20.44 8.36 12.37
CA ASN A 135 -19.12 7.77 12.16
C ASN A 135 -19.21 6.38 11.51
N MET A 136 -18.26 6.13 10.61
CA MET A 136 -18.05 4.81 10.03
C MET A 136 -17.01 4.04 10.84
N THR A 137 -17.22 2.74 11.00
CA THR A 137 -16.18 1.86 11.54
C THR A 137 -15.07 1.62 10.52
N ILE A 138 -13.89 1.24 11.00
CA ILE A 138 -12.78 0.78 10.16
C ILE A 138 -13.25 -0.34 9.22
N LYS A 139 -14.07 -1.27 9.73
CA LYS A 139 -14.67 -2.35 8.94
C LYS A 139 -15.51 -1.82 7.78
N GLN A 140 -16.41 -0.86 8.04
CA GLN A 140 -17.25 -0.29 6.99
C GLN A 140 -16.42 0.46 5.95
N ASN A 141 -15.48 1.31 6.39
CA ASN A 141 -14.63 2.10 5.51
C ASN A 141 -13.74 1.22 4.61
N PHE A 142 -12.99 0.29 5.21
CA PHE A 142 -12.05 -0.54 4.46
C PHE A 142 -12.73 -1.66 3.67
N THR A 143 -13.97 -2.04 3.99
CA THR A 143 -14.78 -2.89 3.09
C THR A 143 -15.07 -2.15 1.78
N GLY A 144 -15.48 -0.88 1.84
CA GLY A 144 -15.64 -0.03 0.66
C GLY A 144 -14.32 0.16 -0.10
N TRP A 145 -13.24 0.47 0.63
CA TRP A 145 -11.90 0.64 0.08
C TRP A 145 -11.42 -0.59 -0.70
N TRP A 146 -11.57 -1.79 -0.14
CA TRP A 146 -11.20 -3.03 -0.84
C TRP A 146 -12.04 -3.26 -2.08
N ASN A 147 -13.35 -3.01 -2.04
CA ASN A 147 -14.20 -3.13 -3.23
C ASN A 147 -13.78 -2.20 -4.36
N THR A 148 -13.29 -0.99 -4.06
CA THR A 148 -12.71 -0.09 -5.07
C THR A 148 -11.54 -0.76 -5.79
N TRP A 149 -10.59 -1.38 -5.05
CA TRP A 149 -9.42 -2.02 -5.66
C TRP A 149 -9.74 -3.32 -6.39
N ARG A 150 -10.68 -4.12 -5.86
CA ARG A 150 -11.24 -5.28 -6.57
C ARG A 150 -11.77 -4.88 -7.95
N ALA A 151 -12.39 -3.70 -8.05
CA ALA A 151 -12.96 -3.15 -9.26
C ALA A 151 -12.02 -2.23 -10.05
N SER A 152 -10.69 -2.24 -9.81
CA SER A 152 -9.72 -1.33 -10.45
C SER A 152 -8.62 -2.02 -11.26
N GLY A 153 -8.65 -3.35 -11.36
CA GLY A 153 -7.67 -4.15 -12.09
C GLY A 153 -7.36 -3.67 -13.50
N TYR A 154 -6.12 -3.91 -13.94
CA TYR A 154 -5.68 -3.70 -15.33
C TYR A 154 -5.87 -2.28 -15.88
N ASN A 155 -6.02 -1.26 -15.03
CA ASN A 155 -6.31 0.11 -15.43
C ASN A 155 -7.62 0.26 -16.23
N LYS A 156 -8.63 -0.58 -15.98
CA LYS A 156 -9.91 -0.58 -16.72
C LYS A 156 -11.14 -0.30 -15.86
N GLY A 157 -10.93 -0.09 -14.56
CA GLY A 157 -11.98 -0.09 -13.56
C GLY A 157 -12.32 1.29 -13.01
N VAL A 158 -12.75 1.31 -11.75
CA VAL A 158 -13.14 2.54 -11.02
C VAL A 158 -11.98 3.51 -10.90
N ILE A 159 -10.78 3.00 -10.62
CA ILE A 159 -9.56 3.81 -10.53
C ILE A 159 -8.67 3.53 -11.75
N GLN A 160 -8.41 4.58 -12.52
CA GLN A 160 -7.54 4.56 -13.69
C GLN A 160 -6.38 5.56 -13.54
N ARG A 161 -5.30 5.37 -14.28
CA ARG A 161 -4.10 6.22 -14.25
C ARG A 161 -3.56 6.41 -15.66
N ASP A 162 -3.12 7.64 -15.95
CA ASP A 162 -2.38 7.96 -17.17
C ASP A 162 -0.88 7.71 -16.95
N TYR A 163 -0.47 6.45 -17.08
CA TYR A 163 0.93 6.06 -16.87
C TYR A 163 1.88 6.68 -17.90
N ASP A 164 1.43 6.90 -19.13
CA ASP A 164 2.25 7.53 -20.16
C ASP A 164 2.54 9.00 -19.81
N LEU A 165 1.57 9.70 -19.21
CA LEU A 165 1.79 11.04 -18.69
C LEU A 165 2.79 11.03 -17.53
N LEU A 166 2.63 10.12 -16.57
CA LEU A 166 3.57 9.97 -15.46
C LEU A 166 5.00 9.69 -15.96
N ASP A 167 5.14 8.84 -16.98
CA ASP A 167 6.41 8.54 -17.64
C ASP A 167 7.03 9.77 -18.31
N ARG A 168 6.22 10.59 -18.97
CA ARG A 168 6.69 11.83 -19.62
C ARG A 168 7.13 12.86 -18.59
N MET A 169 6.38 13.02 -17.50
CA MET A 169 6.70 13.98 -16.44
C MET A 169 7.94 13.57 -15.64
N PHE A 170 8.06 12.29 -15.31
CA PHE A 170 9.22 11.76 -14.60
C PHE A 170 9.69 10.43 -15.19
N PRO A 171 10.55 10.46 -16.22
CA PRO A 171 11.06 9.24 -16.87
C PRO A 171 11.80 8.30 -15.92
N GLY A 172 12.40 8.84 -14.85
CA GLY A 172 13.13 8.11 -13.83
C GLY A 172 12.28 7.56 -12.68
N ARG A 173 10.95 7.65 -12.76
CA ARG A 173 10.05 7.19 -11.70
C ARG A 173 10.22 5.71 -11.37
N VAL A 174 9.90 5.33 -10.13
CA VAL A 174 9.90 3.96 -9.68
C VAL A 174 8.76 3.18 -10.34
N ARG A 175 9.15 2.18 -11.12
CA ARG A 175 8.29 1.15 -11.72
C ARG A 175 9.14 0.05 -12.35
N PRO A 176 8.64 -1.17 -12.49
CA PRO A 176 7.40 -1.70 -11.87
C PRO A 176 7.60 -1.95 -10.37
N THR A 177 6.66 -2.63 -9.70
CA THR A 177 6.74 -3.06 -8.29
C THR A 177 8.08 -3.71 -7.96
N GLU A 178 8.62 -4.53 -8.87
CA GLU A 178 9.94 -5.16 -8.66
C GLU A 178 11.07 -4.13 -8.50
N HIS A 179 11.06 -3.04 -9.26
CA HIS A 179 12.07 -1.98 -9.12
C HIS A 179 11.99 -1.35 -7.73
N PHE A 180 10.77 -1.07 -7.24
CA PHE A 180 10.58 -0.60 -5.86
C PHE A 180 11.20 -1.56 -4.85
N LEU A 181 10.86 -2.85 -4.92
CA LEU A 181 11.37 -3.87 -3.99
C LEU A 181 12.89 -4.01 -4.05
N ARG A 182 13.49 -3.98 -5.26
CA ARG A 182 14.95 -4.01 -5.44
C ARG A 182 15.61 -2.81 -4.77
N ARG A 183 15.03 -1.62 -4.94
CA ARG A 183 15.55 -0.41 -4.31
C ARG A 183 15.44 -0.50 -2.79
N THR A 184 14.31 -0.96 -2.25
CA THR A 184 14.15 -1.15 -0.80
C THR A 184 15.17 -2.16 -0.26
N ASP A 185 15.37 -3.31 -0.93
CA ASP A 185 16.38 -4.30 -0.53
C ASP A 185 17.79 -3.71 -0.54
N GLN A 186 18.15 -2.93 -1.57
CA GLN A 186 19.43 -2.22 -1.62
C GLN A 186 19.60 -1.22 -0.46
N GLU A 187 18.54 -0.49 -0.10
CA GLU A 187 18.56 0.44 1.02
C GLU A 187 18.72 -0.27 2.37
N GLU A 188 18.08 -1.42 2.57
CA GLU A 188 18.25 -2.24 3.79
C GLU A 188 19.65 -2.89 3.84
N ARG A 189 20.20 -3.34 2.69
CA ARG A 189 21.58 -3.86 2.60
C ARG A 189 22.63 -2.84 3.01
N LYS A 190 22.44 -1.56 2.65
CA LYS A 190 23.33 -0.47 3.10
C LYS A 190 23.32 -0.30 4.63
N LYS A 191 22.27 -0.76 5.30
CA LYS A 191 22.12 -0.74 6.77
C LYS A 191 22.54 -2.06 7.42
N GLY A 192 23.11 -3.00 6.67
CA GLY A 192 23.52 -4.32 7.16
C GLY A 192 22.37 -5.31 7.34
N SER A 193 21.25 -5.12 6.64
CA SER A 193 20.06 -5.97 6.69
C SER A 193 19.63 -6.41 5.29
N THR A 194 18.44 -6.99 5.14
CA THR A 194 17.81 -7.30 3.86
C THR A 194 16.34 -6.92 3.89
N LEU A 195 15.70 -6.84 2.72
CA LEU A 195 14.25 -6.66 2.65
C LEU A 195 13.51 -7.79 3.40
N TRP A 196 14.01 -9.03 3.33
CA TRP A 196 13.44 -10.14 4.09
C TRP A 196 13.51 -9.90 5.60
N ASP A 197 14.67 -9.52 6.11
CA ASP A 197 14.87 -9.25 7.54
C ASP A 197 13.99 -8.10 8.02
N LYS A 198 13.78 -7.07 7.18
CA LYS A 198 12.83 -5.98 7.43
C LYS A 198 11.40 -6.51 7.61
N MET A 199 10.96 -7.42 6.74
CA MET A 199 9.62 -8.01 6.82
C MET A 199 9.45 -8.88 8.06
N VAL A 200 10.48 -9.65 8.43
CA VAL A 200 10.45 -10.47 9.66
C VAL A 200 10.47 -9.60 10.92
N ALA A 201 11.25 -8.51 10.92
CA ALA A 201 11.36 -7.59 12.05
C ALA A 201 10.09 -6.76 12.30
N ASN A 202 9.15 -6.73 11.34
CA ASN A 202 7.83 -6.13 11.50
C ASN A 202 7.86 -4.66 12.00
N LYS A 203 8.66 -3.79 11.37
CA LYS A 203 8.77 -2.38 11.76
C LYS A 203 7.60 -1.53 11.20
N PRO A 204 6.99 -0.63 12.02
CA PRO A 204 5.89 0.23 11.58
C PRO A 204 6.36 1.30 10.59
N VAL A 205 5.43 1.76 9.75
CA VAL A 205 5.63 2.84 8.77
C VAL A 205 4.67 4.02 8.99
N LEU A 206 3.58 3.84 9.74
CA LEU A 206 2.64 4.91 10.03
C LEU A 206 3.03 5.70 11.28
N LYS A 207 2.88 7.02 11.21
CA LYS A 207 3.20 7.95 12.30
C LYS A 207 2.47 7.62 13.61
N VAL A 208 1.17 7.27 13.54
CA VAL A 208 0.37 6.86 14.72
C VAL A 208 0.98 5.67 15.46
N GLN A 209 1.75 4.83 14.77
CA GLN A 209 2.41 3.67 15.36
C GLN A 209 3.85 3.96 15.76
N GLU A 210 4.55 4.85 15.05
CA GLU A 210 5.86 5.37 15.48
C GLU A 210 5.75 6.13 16.81
N ASP A 211 4.63 6.83 17.03
CA ASP A 211 4.39 7.61 18.25
C ASP A 211 3.85 6.77 19.42
N GLU A 212 3.79 5.43 19.28
CA GLU A 212 3.27 4.48 20.29
C GLU A 212 1.87 4.83 20.83
N LEU A 213 1.08 5.62 20.10
CA LEU A 213 -0.26 6.03 20.49
C LEU A 213 -1.18 4.81 20.43
N THR A 214 -1.34 4.15 21.58
CA THR A 214 -2.16 2.94 21.75
C THR A 214 -3.57 3.26 22.26
N SER A 215 -3.82 4.49 22.72
CA SER A 215 -5.10 4.90 23.31
C SER A 215 -5.41 6.39 23.17
N VAL A 216 -6.69 6.77 23.26
CA VAL A 216 -7.16 8.17 23.31
C VAL A 216 -6.73 8.84 24.63
N THR A 217 -6.33 8.08 25.65
CA THR A 217 -5.89 8.63 26.95
C THR A 217 -4.50 9.28 26.92
N ASP A 218 -3.77 9.15 25.81
CA ASP A 218 -2.49 9.84 25.58
C ASP A 218 -2.66 11.12 24.71
N LEU A 219 -3.90 11.56 24.49
CA LEU A 219 -4.30 12.84 23.87
C LEU A 219 -5.22 13.63 24.81
#